data_AF-A0A1E3PM69-F1
#
_entry.id   AF-A0A1E3PM69-F1
#
_cell.length_a   1.000
_cell.length_b   1.000
_cell.length_c   1.000
_cell.angle_alpha   90.00
_cell.angle_beta   90.00
_cell.angle_gamma   90.00
#
_symmetry.space_group_name_H-M   'P 1'
#
loop_
_entity.id
_entity.type
_entity.pdbx_description
1 polymer ?
#
loop_
_entity_poly.entity_id
_entity_poly.type
_entity_poly.pdbx_seq_one_letter_code
_entity_poly.pdbx_strand_id
1 'polypeptide(L)' 'MSFIMELWQSVLTPGHTPILVKATHASFILLLVTLVCLLVATRSWHVFFLIIIAGCLWVSITWFINEIDTIKQEQQNKQS' A
#
# COMPACT_ATOMS: atom_id res chain seq x y z
N MET A 1 3.87 -20.86 10.75
CA MET A 1 3.95 -19.71 11.67
C MET A 1 5.17 -18.81 11.42
N SER A 2 6.28 -19.25 10.80
CA SER A 2 7.41 -18.36 10.48
C SER A 2 7.21 -17.47 9.25
N PHE A 3 6.37 -17.89 8.29
CA PHE A 3 6.14 -17.13 7.06
C PHE A 3 5.57 -15.72 7.31
N ILE A 4 4.63 -15.57 8.25
CA ILE A 4 4.06 -14.26 8.62
C ILE A 4 5.11 -13.38 9.32
N MET A 5 6.02 -13.97 10.11
CA MET A 5 7.09 -13.24 10.81
C MET A 5 8.21 -12.84 9.85
N GLU A 6 8.60 -13.69 8.91
CA GLU A 6 9.59 -13.34 7.87
C GLU A 6 9.04 -12.31 6.90
N LEU A 7 7.75 -12.37 6.57
CA LEU A 7 7.07 -11.31 5.80
C LEU A 7 6.98 -10.00 6.60
N TRP A 8 6.69 -10.07 7.90
CA TRP A 8 6.66 -8.91 8.80
C TRP A 8 8.05 -8.27 8.96
N GLN A 9 9.09 -9.09 9.14
CA GLN A 9 10.47 -8.63 9.23
C GLN A 9 11.01 -8.15 7.87
N SER A 10 10.57 -8.71 6.75
CA SER A 10 10.94 -8.25 5.40
C SER A 10 10.22 -6.97 4.97
N VAL A 11 9.00 -6.72 5.48
CA VAL A 11 8.32 -5.41 5.43
C VAL A 11 9.07 -4.37 6.28
N LEU A 12 9.67 -4.78 7.40
CA LEU A 12 10.36 -3.90 8.34
C LEU A 12 11.89 -3.79 8.11
N THR A 13 12.47 -4.57 7.19
CA THR A 13 13.87 -4.45 6.78
C THR A 13 13.94 -3.71 5.44
N PRO A 14 14.51 -2.50 5.40
CA PRO A 14 14.45 -1.63 4.22
C PRO A 14 15.46 -2.08 3.16
N GLY A 15 15.15 -3.17 2.47
CA GLY A 15 16.05 -3.84 1.52
C GLY A 15 15.46 -4.04 0.13
N HIS A 16 15.13 -2.94 -0.56
CA HIS A 16 14.96 -2.86 -2.01
C HIS A 16 13.98 -3.89 -2.63
N THR A 17 12.68 -3.60 -2.59
CA THR A 17 11.74 -4.30 -3.49
C THR A 17 10.65 -3.36 -4.01
N PRO A 18 10.89 -2.64 -5.13
CA PRO A 18 9.82 -2.04 -5.97
C PRO A 18 8.66 -3.00 -6.28
N ILE A 19 8.89 -4.31 -6.13
CA ILE A 19 7.91 -5.39 -6.21
C ILE A 19 6.79 -5.23 -5.17
N LEU A 20 7.10 -4.83 -3.93
CA LEU A 20 6.10 -4.68 -2.87
C LEU A 20 5.18 -3.47 -3.12
N VAL A 21 5.75 -2.37 -3.58
CA VAL A 21 5.02 -1.17 -4.02
C VAL A 21 4.05 -1.51 -5.16
N LYS A 22 4.54 -2.24 -6.17
CA LYS A 22 3.74 -2.69 -7.30
C LYS A 22 2.63 -3.67 -6.89
N ALA A 23 2.92 -4.61 -5.98
CA ALA A 23 1.93 -5.54 -5.44
C ALA A 23 0.84 -4.81 -4.64
N THR A 24 1.22 -3.75 -3.92
CA THR A 24 0.29 -2.95 -3.13
C THR A 24 -0.63 -2.14 -4.05
N HIS A 25 -0.09 -1.42 -5.04
CA HIS A 25 -0.91 -0.74 -6.05
C HIS A 25 -1.86 -1.71 -6.77
N ALA A 26 -1.39 -2.89 -7.18
CA ALA A 26 -2.25 -3.88 -7.82
C ALA A 26 -3.40 -4.35 -6.90
N SER A 27 -3.10 -4.61 -5.62
CA SER A 27 -4.11 -5.02 -4.63
C SER A 27 -5.15 -3.92 -4.39
N PHE A 28 -4.73 -2.66 -4.29
CA PHE A 28 -5.66 -1.54 -4.13
C PHE A 28 -6.51 -1.28 -5.38
N ILE A 29 -5.96 -1.43 -6.59
CA ILE A 29 -6.76 -1.36 -7.83
C ILE A 29 -7.82 -2.45 -7.80
N LEU A 30 -7.45 -3.68 -7.48
CA LEU A 30 -8.38 -4.80 -7.44
C LEU A 30 -9.48 -4.56 -6.40
N LEU A 31 -9.12 -4.01 -5.25
CA LEU A 31 -10.05 -3.63 -4.19
C LEU A 31 -11.01 -2.52 -4.65
N LEU A 32 -10.50 -1.45 -5.25
CA LEU A 32 -11.33 -0.36 -5.78
C LEU A 32 -12.26 -0.86 -6.89
N VAL A 33 -11.78 -1.67 -7.82
CA VAL A 33 -12.60 -2.30 -8.87
C VAL A 33 -13.70 -3.15 -8.26
N THR A 34 -13.36 -3.96 -7.25
CA THR A 34 -14.35 -4.79 -6.53
C THR A 34 -15.40 -3.93 -5.83
N LEU A 35 -14.99 -2.85 -5.15
CA LEU A 35 -15.90 -1.92 -4.50
C LEU A 35 -16.80 -1.17 -5.51
N VAL A 36 -16.26 -0.75 -6.65
CA VAL A 36 -17.04 -0.12 -7.73
C VAL A 36 -18.04 -1.11 -8.33
N CYS A 37 -17.64 -2.36 -8.54
CA CYS A 37 -18.56 -3.42 -8.97
C CYS A 37 -19.70 -3.61 -7.96
N LEU A 38 -19.39 -3.64 -6.66
CA LEU A 38 -20.40 -3.73 -5.61
C LEU A 38 -21.28 -2.47 -5.51
N LEU A 39 -20.74 -1.29 -5.78
CA LEU A 39 -21.48 -0.02 -5.79
C LEU A 39 -22.56 -0.07 -6.88
N VAL A 40 -22.20 -0.53 -8.09
CA VAL A 40 -23.15 -0.68 -9.21
C VAL A 40 -24.20 -1.74 -8.88
N ALA A 41 -23.81 -2.85 -8.25
CA ALA A 41 -24.73 -3.93 -7.90
C ALA A 41 -25.73 -3.54 -6.79
N THR A 42 -25.28 -2.81 -5.76
CA THR A 42 -26.07 -2.57 -4.53
C THR A 42 -26.72 -1.18 -4.49
N ARG A 43 -26.24 -0.22 -5.31
CA ARG A 43 -26.70 1.19 -5.34
C ARG A 43 -26.82 1.83 -3.94
N SER A 44 -25.88 1.51 -3.05
CA SER A 44 -25.91 1.94 -1.65
C SER A 44 -24.87 3.02 -1.36
N TRP A 45 -25.31 4.08 -0.66
CA TRP A 45 -24.44 5.17 -0.17
C TRP A 45 -23.31 4.68 0.74
N HIS A 46 -23.47 3.53 1.41
CA HIS A 46 -22.41 2.96 2.27
C HIS A 46 -21.14 2.60 1.48
N VAL A 47 -21.31 2.09 0.25
CA VAL A 47 -20.18 1.66 -0.58
C VAL A 47 -19.36 2.86 -1.07
N PHE A 48 -19.98 4.03 -1.17
CA PHE A 48 -19.29 5.28 -1.52
C PHE A 48 -18.24 5.68 -0.46
N PHE A 49 -18.60 5.64 0.83
CA PHE A 49 -17.64 5.92 1.91
C PHE A 49 -16.51 4.88 1.97
N LEU A 50 -16.81 3.61 1.69
CA LEU A 50 -15.78 2.57 1.62
C LEU A 50 -14.75 2.84 0.50
N ILE A 51 -15.20 3.32 -0.66
CA ILE A 51 -14.31 3.72 -1.77
C ILE A 51 -13.43 4.89 -1.34
N ILE A 52 -13.99 5.90 -0.66
CA ILE A 52 -13.23 7.06 -0.16
C ILE A 52 -12.14 6.61 0.81
N ILE A 53 -12.49 5.79 1.81
CA ILE A 53 -11.53 5.33 2.82
C ILE A 53 -10.43 4.47 2.17
N ALA A 54 -10.78 3.60 1.21
CA ALA A 54 -9.80 2.83 0.45
C ALA A 54 -8.85 3.72 -0.38
N GLY A 55 -9.36 4.80 -0.98
CA GLY A 55 -8.56 5.80 -1.66
C GLY A 55 -7.62 6.56 -0.73
N CYS A 56 -8.11 7.02 0.43
CA CYS A 56 -7.28 7.64 1.46
C CYS A 56 -6.15 6.70 1.91
N LEU A 57 -6.46 5.42 2.10
CA LEU A 57 -5.48 4.41 2.49
C LEU A 57 -4.42 4.20 1.41
N TRP A 58 -4.81 4.14 0.13
CA TRP A 58 -3.88 4.09 -1.00
C TRP A 58 -2.91 5.28 -0.95
N VAL A 59 -3.43 6.50 -0.84
CA VAL A 59 -2.62 7.73 -0.80
C VAL A 59 -1.65 7.69 0.37
N SER A 60 -2.13 7.30 1.56
CA SER A 60 -1.30 7.19 2.77
C SER A 60 -0.14 6.21 2.57
N ILE A 61 -0.36 5.07 1.91
CA ILE A 61 0.69 4.09 1.62
C ILE A 61 1.66 4.60 0.57
N THR A 62 1.17 5.23 -0.50
CA THR A 62 2.02 5.80 -1.55
C THR A 62 2.96 6.85 -0.97
N TRP A 63 2.44 7.71 -0.09
CA TRP A 63 3.24 8.68 0.64
C TRP A 63 4.24 8.02 1.58
N PHE A 64 3.81 7.02 2.36
CA PHE A 64 4.67 6.28 3.29
C PHE A 64 5.87 5.61 2.59
N ILE A 65 5.65 5.02 1.42
CA ILE A 65 6.71 4.38 0.62
C ILE A 65 7.72 5.43 0.12
N ASN A 66 7.24 6.57 -0.37
CA ASN A 66 8.11 7.65 -0.82
C ASN A 66 8.95 8.23 0.32
N GLU A 67 8.36 8.34 1.52
CA GLU A 67 9.06 8.79 2.72
C GLU A 67 10.18 7.81 3.13
N ILE A 68 9.90 6.51 3.11
CA ILE A 68 10.90 5.46 3.38
C ILE A 68 12.06 5.54 2.38
N ASP A 69 11.79 5.75 1.09
CA ASP A 69 12.84 5.88 0.07
C ASP A 69 13.73 7.10 0.32
N THR A 70 13.11 8.25 0.64
CA THR A 70 13.81 9.50 0.96
C THR A 70 14.77 9.33 2.13
N ILE A 71 14.29 8.76 3.24
CA ILE A 71 15.11 8.51 4.44
C ILE A 71 16.27 7.55 4.11
N LYS A 72 16.04 6.56 3.26
CA LYS A 72 17.08 5.60 2.84
C LYS A 72 18.19 6.26 2.04
N GLN A 73 17.86 7.13 1.09
CA GLN A 73 18.86 7.88 0.32
C GLN A 73 19.73 8.76 1.23
N GLU A 74 19.12 9.41 2.22
CA GLU A 74 19.84 10.21 3.22
C GLU A 74 20.78 9.37 4.09
N GLN A 75 20.36 8.16 4.49
CA GLN A 75 21.21 7.26 5.28
C GLN A 75 22.42 6.74 4.48
N GLN A 76 22.24 6.45 3.19
CA GLN A 76 23.36 6.02 2.34
C GLN A 76 24.38 7.13 2.09
N ASN A 77 23.94 8.38 1.96
CA ASN A 77 24.83 9.52 1.73
C ASN A 77 25.62 9.95 3.00
N LYS A 78 25.04 9.77 4.20
CA LYS A 78 25.73 10.10 5.46
C LYS A 78 26.80 9.08 5.89
N GLN A 79 26.86 7.92 5.24
CA GLN A 79 27.82 6.86 5.56
C GLN A 79 29.01 6.78 4.57
N SER A 80 29.09 7.73 3.62
CA SER A 80 30.21 7.86 2.67
C SER A 80 31.10 9.06 2.98
#